data_AF-A0A9Q4EZL1-F1
#
_entry.id   AF-A0A9Q4EZL1-F1
#
_cell.length_a   1.000
_cell.length_b   1.000
_cell.length_c   1.000
_cell.angle_alpha   90.00
_cell.angle_beta   90.00
_cell.angle_gamma   90.00
#
_symmetry.space_group_name_H-M   'P 1'
#
loop_
_entity.id
_entity.type
_entity.pdbx_description
1 polymer ?
#
loop_
_entity_poly.entity_id
_entity_poly.type
_entity_poly.pdbx_seq_one_letter_code
_entity_poly.pdbx_strand_id
1 'polypeptide(L)'
;MNKKRRVVLVVLVFGILLCACSDKNLEISEKRKAESSDENKEAYEKGYHLPIKKEEREKAEKDSIAALKLVQDIYAEADKGDASNVVLTDSVMEQMKKILGRGGVPVISSEEYSVMENYQVMENFLHSSEQGVEGNVILYDILQDGSIERRKYLYDGKEMYLLAVRAVWNEEGDPVIAYRSYTRMKEWRYTEKGWFAYELCVPEPTEVSEIVDGSCMIRVKPLDAECIELSKKCVLPLGYQGNNLLCSNWDREHLEGLDYNGLYEYLYQMKYQKRFVMEEGKNGIPAEEFEQLMSEYLPVTAEQLRNIATFDAEKQEYVWAKLGCGNYAPTHFGTSLPEVIKVEEHQDGALTLTVEAVCDMVISNDAVITHELTVKFREDGSFQYLGNKVLEDGIHQIPQYQYRIAR
;
A
#
# COMPACT_ATOMS: atom_id res chain seq x y z
N MET A 1 -32.85 -3.94 32.36
CA MET A 1 -31.72 -4.85 32.06
C MET A 1 -31.96 -5.49 30.70
N ASN A 2 -31.41 -4.93 29.63
CA ASN A 2 -31.41 -5.54 28.30
C ASN A 2 -30.07 -5.21 27.63
N LYS A 3 -29.18 -6.20 27.58
CA LYS A 3 -27.88 -6.11 26.92
C LYS A 3 -28.10 -6.07 25.41
N LYS A 4 -27.96 -4.88 24.80
CA LYS A 4 -27.84 -4.73 23.35
C LYS A 4 -26.50 -5.35 22.91
N ARG A 5 -26.56 -6.43 22.14
CA ARG A 5 -25.41 -6.96 21.39
C ARG A 5 -25.03 -5.94 20.32
N ARG A 6 -23.92 -5.23 20.53
CA ARG A 6 -23.22 -4.50 19.46
C ARG A 6 -22.49 -5.54 18.62
N VAL A 7 -22.94 -5.77 17.39
CA VAL A 7 -22.19 -6.52 16.39
C VAL A 7 -21.20 -5.52 15.79
N VAL A 8 -19.95 -5.59 16.23
CA VAL A 8 -18.83 -4.90 15.58
C VAL A 8 -18.32 -5.88 14.52
N LEU A 9 -18.62 -5.61 13.26
CA LEU A 9 -18.06 -6.35 12.13
C LEU A 9 -16.70 -5.74 11.80
N VAL A 10 -15.63 -6.43 12.16
CA VAL A 10 -14.26 -6.08 11.78
C VAL A 10 -14.04 -6.55 10.34
N VAL A 11 -13.86 -5.62 9.41
CA VAL A 11 -13.31 -5.92 8.09
C VAL A 11 -11.80 -6.02 8.27
N LEU A 12 -11.30 -7.25 8.36
CA LEU A 12 -9.89 -7.57 8.28
C LEU A 12 -9.47 -7.41 6.82
N VAL A 13 -8.80 -6.30 6.52
CA VAL A 13 -7.90 -6.26 5.35
C VAL A 13 -6.68 -7.07 5.78
N PHE A 14 -6.62 -8.33 5.34
CA PHE A 14 -5.40 -9.11 5.44
C PHE A 14 -4.38 -8.52 4.47
N GLY A 15 -3.61 -7.53 4.92
CA GLY A 15 -2.17 -7.61 4.64
C GLY A 15 -1.74 -8.93 5.27
N ILE A 16 -1.04 -9.79 4.53
CA ILE A 16 -0.73 -11.17 4.93
C ILE A 16 0.05 -11.17 6.26
N LEU A 17 -0.71 -11.11 7.34
CA LEU A 17 -0.36 -11.43 8.71
C LEU A 17 -0.49 -12.95 8.78
N LEU A 18 0.61 -13.63 8.48
CA LEU A 18 0.83 -14.98 8.98
C LEU A 18 0.95 -14.88 10.50
N CYS A 19 -0.21 -14.81 11.17
CA CYS A 19 -0.34 -14.82 12.62
C CYS A 19 0.11 -16.16 13.19
N ALA A 20 1.05 -16.08 14.13
CA ALA A 20 1.13 -16.83 15.38
C ALA A 20 0.44 -18.20 15.42
N CYS A 21 1.24 -19.27 15.32
CA CYS A 21 0.92 -20.56 15.91
C CYS A 21 2.03 -20.95 16.89
N SER A 22 1.62 -21.27 18.11
CA SER A 22 2.50 -21.55 19.25
C SER A 22 3.49 -22.70 19.00
N ASP A 23 4.66 -22.61 19.66
CA ASP A 23 5.84 -23.47 19.52
C ASP A 23 5.56 -24.99 19.56
N LYS A 24 4.48 -25.44 20.19
CA LYS A 24 4.15 -26.87 20.26
C LYS A 24 3.65 -27.47 18.94
N ASN A 25 3.13 -26.65 18.01
CA ASN A 25 2.68 -27.15 16.70
C ASN A 25 3.82 -27.19 15.67
N LEU A 26 4.88 -26.40 15.84
CA LEU A 26 6.02 -26.37 14.92
C LEU A 26 6.88 -27.64 15.03
N GLU A 27 7.17 -28.13 16.24
CA GLU A 27 7.91 -29.39 16.47
C GLU A 27 7.13 -30.63 15.97
N ILE A 28 5.80 -30.61 16.07
CA ILE A 28 4.94 -31.68 15.53
C ILE A 28 4.92 -31.63 14.00
N SER A 29 5.00 -30.43 13.40
CA SER A 29 5.11 -30.28 11.94
C SER A 29 6.46 -30.77 11.42
N GLU A 30 7.57 -30.53 12.12
CA GLU A 30 8.90 -30.98 11.70
C GLU A 30 9.05 -32.50 11.80
N LYS A 31 8.47 -33.15 12.82
CA LYS A 31 8.46 -34.62 12.91
C LYS A 31 7.57 -35.30 11.85
N ARG A 32 6.52 -34.62 11.36
CA ARG A 32 5.69 -35.13 10.24
C ARG A 32 6.27 -34.82 8.86
N LYS A 33 7.12 -33.79 8.73
CA LYS A 33 7.80 -33.41 7.46
C LYS A 33 8.86 -34.42 6.98
N ALA A 34 9.19 -35.44 7.77
CA ALA A 34 10.09 -36.51 7.38
C ALA A 34 9.41 -37.69 6.68
N GLU A 35 8.07 -37.72 6.59
CA GLU A 35 7.32 -38.75 5.85
C GLU A 35 6.87 -38.18 4.48
N SER A 36 7.44 -38.74 3.41
CA SER A 36 7.12 -38.39 2.03
C SER A 36 5.69 -38.82 1.66
N SER A 37 4.79 -37.85 1.52
CA SER A 37 3.50 -38.02 0.82
C SER A 37 3.60 -37.49 -0.62
N ASP A 38 2.78 -38.04 -1.52
CA ASP A 38 2.71 -37.60 -2.92
C ASP A 38 2.31 -36.12 -3.08
N GLU A 39 1.61 -35.55 -2.09
CA GLU A 39 1.22 -34.13 -2.02
C GLU A 39 2.43 -33.17 -2.06
N ASN A 40 3.56 -33.52 -1.43
CA ASN A 40 4.76 -32.68 -1.47
C ASN A 40 5.43 -32.71 -2.85
N LYS A 41 5.32 -33.82 -3.61
CA LYS A 41 5.86 -33.88 -4.97
C LYS A 41 5.04 -33.03 -5.94
N GLU A 42 3.72 -33.07 -5.81
CA GLU A 42 2.81 -32.29 -6.65
C GLU A 42 2.99 -30.77 -6.43
N ALA A 43 3.15 -30.33 -5.18
CA ALA A 43 3.47 -28.93 -4.86
C ALA A 43 4.80 -28.48 -5.52
N TYR A 44 5.81 -29.35 -5.56
CA TYR A 44 7.11 -29.03 -6.18
C TYR A 44 7.00 -28.84 -7.68
N GLU A 45 6.19 -29.64 -8.37
CA GLU A 45 5.94 -29.49 -9.80
C GLU A 45 5.18 -28.18 -10.09
N LYS A 46 4.23 -27.82 -9.22
CA LYS A 46 3.47 -26.57 -9.31
C LYS A 46 4.30 -25.34 -8.98
N GLY A 47 5.36 -25.47 -8.18
CA GLY A 47 6.38 -24.44 -7.98
C GLY A 47 6.30 -23.73 -6.63
N TYR A 48 5.50 -24.20 -5.68
CA TYR A 48 5.45 -23.67 -4.31
C TYR A 48 5.89 -24.70 -3.28
N HIS A 49 6.20 -24.22 -2.07
CA HIS A 49 6.76 -25.03 -0.98
C HIS A 49 8.03 -25.81 -1.37
N LEU A 50 8.82 -25.28 -2.30
CA LEU A 50 10.01 -25.94 -2.82
C LEU A 50 11.01 -26.27 -1.70
N PRO A 51 11.73 -27.40 -1.79
CA PRO A 51 12.67 -27.79 -0.76
C PRO A 51 13.87 -26.84 -0.73
N ILE A 52 14.24 -26.39 0.46
CA ILE A 52 15.40 -25.52 0.67
C ILE A 52 16.60 -26.36 1.09
N LYS A 53 17.71 -26.27 0.35
CA LYS A 53 18.96 -26.92 0.70
C LYS A 53 19.42 -26.47 2.08
N LYS A 54 19.81 -27.41 2.95
CA LYS A 54 20.18 -27.17 4.36
C LYS A 54 21.15 -25.98 4.54
N GLU A 55 22.19 -25.91 3.73
CA GLU A 55 23.21 -24.84 3.80
C GLU A 55 22.63 -23.46 3.48
N GLU A 56 21.85 -23.36 2.40
CA GLU A 56 21.20 -22.10 2.00
C GLU A 56 20.20 -21.64 3.06
N ARG A 57 19.50 -22.61 3.63
CA ARG A 57 18.52 -22.48 4.69
C ARG A 57 19.16 -21.93 5.99
N GLU A 58 20.23 -22.54 6.48
CA GLU A 58 20.99 -22.08 7.66
C GLU A 58 21.61 -20.69 7.43
N LYS A 59 22.15 -20.45 6.24
CA LYS A 59 22.69 -19.13 5.86
C LYS A 59 21.60 -18.05 5.90
N ALA A 60 20.45 -18.30 5.27
CA ALA A 60 19.36 -17.33 5.22
C ALA A 60 18.81 -16.98 6.61
N GLU A 61 18.69 -17.95 7.52
CA GLU A 61 18.29 -17.67 8.91
C GLU A 61 19.33 -16.84 9.65
N LYS A 62 20.61 -17.23 9.56
CA LYS A 62 21.69 -16.49 10.20
C LYS A 62 21.74 -15.05 9.72
N ASP A 63 21.64 -14.83 8.40
CA ASP A 63 21.62 -13.51 7.78
C ASP A 63 20.41 -12.68 8.24
N SER A 64 19.23 -13.31 8.39
CA SER A 64 17.99 -12.62 8.80
C SER A 64 18.05 -12.20 10.28
N ILE A 65 18.53 -13.09 11.16
CA ILE A 65 18.75 -12.76 12.58
C ILE A 65 19.82 -11.68 12.73
N ALA A 66 20.90 -11.75 11.95
CA ALA A 66 21.94 -10.72 11.97
C ALA A 66 21.40 -9.36 11.53
N ALA A 67 20.60 -9.30 10.45
CA ALA A 67 19.95 -8.07 10.01
C ALA A 67 19.05 -7.48 11.11
N LEU A 68 18.23 -8.31 11.76
CA LEU A 68 17.34 -7.85 12.83
C LEU A 68 18.12 -7.32 14.05
N LYS A 69 19.23 -7.97 14.40
CA LYS A 69 20.13 -7.48 15.48
C LYS A 69 20.80 -6.15 15.15
N LEU A 70 21.12 -5.86 13.88
CA LEU A 70 21.75 -4.59 13.50
C LEU A 70 20.87 -3.37 13.79
N VAL A 71 19.56 -3.56 13.82
CA VAL A 71 18.57 -2.51 14.04
C VAL A 71 17.93 -2.58 15.43
N GLN A 72 18.46 -3.43 16.32
CA GLN A 72 17.90 -3.70 17.65
C GLN A 72 17.78 -2.45 18.51
N ASP A 73 18.81 -1.61 18.54
CA ASP A 73 18.83 -0.41 19.36
C ASP A 73 17.76 0.59 18.91
N ILE A 74 17.65 0.82 17.59
CA ILE A 74 16.61 1.66 17.00
C ILE A 74 15.22 1.12 17.36
N TYR A 75 15.02 -0.19 17.18
CA TYR A 75 13.75 -0.82 17.50
C TYR A 75 13.41 -0.71 18.99
N ALA A 76 14.39 -0.90 19.89
CA ALA A 76 14.19 -0.81 21.33
C ALA A 76 13.79 0.61 21.76
N GLU A 77 14.43 1.63 21.19
CA GLU A 77 14.18 3.05 21.49
C GLU A 77 12.92 3.61 20.81
N ALA A 78 12.41 2.94 19.77
CA ALA A 78 11.22 3.40 19.05
C ALA A 78 9.97 3.45 19.95
N ASP A 79 9.20 4.52 19.79
CA ASP A 79 7.83 4.60 20.29
C ASP A 79 6.95 3.60 19.51
N LYS A 80 6.32 2.68 20.24
CA LYS A 80 5.48 1.61 19.69
C LYS A 80 3.99 1.88 19.91
N GLY A 81 3.66 3.03 20.50
CA GLY A 81 2.32 3.41 20.88
C GLY A 81 1.72 2.53 21.99
N ASP A 82 0.44 2.78 22.29
CA ASP A 82 -0.32 2.08 23.32
C ASP A 82 -1.12 0.86 22.79
N ALA A 83 -1.09 0.63 21.47
CA ALA A 83 -1.81 -0.47 20.85
C ALA A 83 -1.13 -1.82 21.13
N SER A 84 -1.91 -2.90 21.13
CA SER A 84 -1.35 -4.26 21.30
C SER A 84 -0.43 -4.69 20.15
N ASN A 85 -0.57 -4.07 18.97
CA ASN A 85 0.25 -4.32 17.81
C ASN A 85 1.22 -3.16 17.63
N VAL A 86 2.51 -3.50 17.52
CA VAL A 86 3.56 -2.52 17.23
C VAL A 86 3.37 -1.97 15.83
N VAL A 87 3.38 -0.64 15.70
CA VAL A 87 3.42 0.06 14.42
C VAL A 87 4.51 1.12 14.53
N LEU A 88 5.61 0.92 13.82
CA LEU A 88 6.71 1.87 13.76
C LEU A 88 6.34 3.05 12.86
N THR A 89 6.87 4.22 13.19
CA THR A 89 6.77 5.41 12.33
C THR A 89 7.70 5.29 11.13
N ASP A 90 7.36 5.97 10.03
CA ASP A 90 8.21 6.07 8.83
C ASP A 90 9.64 6.51 9.18
N SER A 91 9.79 7.49 10.08
CA SER A 91 11.10 7.97 10.51
C SER A 91 11.95 6.89 11.19
N VAL A 92 11.34 5.95 11.94
CA VAL A 92 12.06 4.85 12.57
C VAL A 92 12.47 3.82 11.52
N MET A 93 11.54 3.44 10.63
CA MET A 93 11.82 2.51 9.55
C MET A 93 12.92 3.03 8.61
N GLU A 94 12.92 4.32 8.30
CA GLU A 94 13.97 4.99 7.49
C GLU A 94 15.36 4.90 8.15
N GLN A 95 15.44 5.03 9.48
CA GLN A 95 16.71 4.84 10.20
C GLN A 95 17.20 3.39 10.14
N MET A 96 16.29 2.43 10.33
CA MET A 96 16.59 1.00 10.21
C MET A 96 17.07 0.66 8.79
N LYS A 97 16.38 1.20 7.78
CA LYS A 97 16.69 1.02 6.34
C LYS A 97 18.10 1.51 6.02
N LYS A 98 18.46 2.70 6.51
CA LYS A 98 19.82 3.26 6.37
C LYS A 98 20.89 2.41 7.03
N ILE A 99 20.64 1.81 8.20
CA ILE A 99 21.62 0.93 8.86
C ILE A 99 21.87 -0.32 8.01
N LEU A 100 20.81 -0.99 7.56
CA LEU A 100 20.94 -2.20 6.74
C LEU A 100 21.57 -1.88 5.37
N GLY A 101 21.24 -0.74 4.78
CA GLY A 101 21.74 -0.30 3.48
C GLY A 101 23.25 0.00 3.45
N ARG A 102 23.90 0.25 4.60
CA ARG A 102 25.37 0.51 4.67
C ARG A 102 26.21 -0.62 4.09
N GLY A 103 25.68 -1.84 4.06
CA GLY A 103 26.34 -3.01 3.48
C GLY A 103 26.32 -3.08 1.95
N GLY A 104 25.71 -2.11 1.26
CA GLY A 104 25.53 -2.15 -0.20
C GLY A 104 24.43 -3.10 -0.66
N VAL A 105 23.59 -3.59 0.27
CA VAL A 105 22.46 -4.49 -0.05
C VAL A 105 21.20 -3.68 -0.32
N PRO A 106 20.34 -4.10 -1.26
CA PRO A 106 19.00 -3.55 -1.42
C PRO A 106 18.19 -3.60 -0.13
N VAL A 107 17.59 -2.48 0.26
CA VAL A 107 16.68 -2.40 1.42
C VAL A 107 15.48 -1.53 1.10
N ILE A 108 14.29 -2.02 1.44
CA ILE A 108 13.02 -1.28 1.41
C ILE A 108 12.35 -1.31 2.78
N SER A 109 11.32 -0.50 2.94
CA SER A 109 10.43 -0.51 4.10
C SER A 109 8.97 -0.42 3.65
N SER A 110 8.04 -0.79 4.54
CA SER A 110 6.59 -0.75 4.28
C SER A 110 5.96 0.65 4.19
N GLU A 111 6.75 1.72 4.18
CA GLU A 111 6.26 3.09 4.01
C GLU A 111 5.84 3.37 2.56
N GLU A 112 4.78 4.16 2.35
CA GLU A 112 4.40 4.56 1.00
C GLU A 112 5.50 5.42 0.35
N TYR A 113 5.77 5.13 -0.93
CA TYR A 113 6.87 5.71 -1.70
C TYR A 113 8.25 5.49 -1.06
N SER A 114 8.46 4.35 -0.39
CA SER A 114 9.79 3.96 0.11
C SER A 114 10.82 3.97 -1.01
N VAL A 115 11.87 4.76 -0.84
CA VAL A 115 13.03 4.74 -1.73
C VAL A 115 13.92 3.57 -1.34
N MET A 116 14.20 2.69 -2.30
CA MET A 116 15.08 1.54 -2.12
C MET A 116 16.54 1.99 -1.97
N GLU A 117 17.16 1.63 -0.84
CA GLU A 117 18.61 1.78 -0.65
C GLU A 117 19.35 0.84 -1.60
N ASN A 118 20.45 1.30 -2.20
CA ASN A 118 21.26 0.51 -3.15
C ASN A 118 20.47 -0.09 -4.33
N TYR A 119 19.46 0.62 -4.83
CA TYR A 119 18.56 0.09 -5.86
C TYR A 119 19.27 -0.39 -7.14
N GLN A 120 20.41 0.19 -7.51
CA GLN A 120 21.16 -0.23 -8.70
C GLN A 120 21.59 -1.70 -8.64
N VAL A 121 21.77 -2.26 -7.43
CA VAL A 121 22.10 -3.68 -7.28
C VAL A 121 20.92 -4.56 -7.72
N MET A 122 19.69 -4.17 -7.37
CA MET A 122 18.47 -4.84 -7.80
C MET A 122 18.22 -4.62 -9.30
N GLU A 123 18.33 -3.37 -9.78
CA GLU A 123 18.12 -3.00 -11.18
C GLU A 123 19.09 -3.75 -12.11
N ASN A 124 20.39 -3.78 -11.78
CA ASN A 124 21.38 -4.53 -12.56
C ASN A 124 21.10 -6.04 -12.59
N PHE A 125 20.62 -6.61 -11.48
CA PHE A 125 20.23 -8.02 -11.42
C PHE A 125 19.03 -8.30 -12.34
N LEU A 126 18.01 -7.46 -12.32
CA LEU A 126 16.82 -7.61 -13.16
C LEU A 126 17.18 -7.50 -14.64
N HIS A 127 17.93 -6.47 -15.04
CA HIS A 127 18.38 -6.33 -16.43
C HIS A 127 19.28 -7.48 -16.91
N SER A 128 20.13 -8.02 -16.04
CA SER A 128 20.94 -9.20 -16.37
C SER A 128 20.05 -10.44 -16.56
N SER A 129 19.03 -10.59 -15.71
CA SER A 129 18.08 -11.70 -15.78
C SER A 129 17.23 -11.63 -17.06
N GLU A 130 16.82 -10.42 -17.50
CA GLU A 130 16.13 -10.21 -18.78
C GLU A 130 16.98 -10.65 -19.99
N GLN A 131 18.31 -10.62 -19.85
CA GLN A 131 19.27 -11.08 -20.85
C GLN A 131 19.62 -12.58 -20.73
N GLY A 132 18.95 -13.32 -19.84
CA GLY A 132 19.20 -14.75 -19.64
C GLY A 132 20.43 -15.05 -18.77
N VAL A 133 21.01 -14.07 -18.09
CA VAL A 133 22.21 -14.25 -17.27
C VAL A 133 21.83 -14.77 -15.89
N GLU A 134 22.28 -15.97 -15.54
CA GLU A 134 22.10 -16.56 -14.21
C GLU A 134 22.63 -15.65 -13.10
N GLY A 135 21.88 -15.53 -12.01
CA GLY A 135 22.25 -14.62 -10.93
C GLY A 135 21.33 -14.69 -9.72
N ASN A 136 21.67 -13.93 -8.68
CA ASN A 136 20.80 -13.72 -7.54
C ASN A 136 21.04 -12.36 -6.89
N VAL A 137 20.04 -11.87 -6.17
CA VAL A 137 20.12 -10.66 -5.36
C VAL A 137 19.35 -10.89 -4.05
N ILE A 138 19.81 -10.24 -2.97
CA ILE A 138 19.16 -10.26 -1.67
C ILE A 138 18.61 -8.87 -1.39
N LEU A 139 17.32 -8.80 -1.08
CA LEU A 139 16.59 -7.64 -0.62
C LEU A 139 16.20 -7.86 0.84
N TYR A 140 16.35 -6.83 1.66
CA TYR A 140 15.76 -6.79 3.00
C TYR A 140 14.55 -5.86 3.00
N ASP A 141 13.41 -6.35 3.48
CA ASP A 141 12.17 -5.58 3.61
C ASP A 141 11.86 -5.39 5.10
N ILE A 142 11.84 -4.14 5.55
CA ILE A 142 11.48 -3.77 6.92
C ILE A 142 9.97 -3.57 7.00
N LEU A 143 9.31 -4.41 7.79
CA LEU A 143 7.87 -4.39 7.98
C LEU A 143 7.45 -3.41 9.08
N GLN A 144 6.19 -2.96 9.05
CA GLN A 144 5.66 -1.96 10.01
C GLN A 144 5.78 -2.37 11.48
N ASP A 145 5.83 -3.68 11.78
CA ASP A 145 6.02 -4.21 13.13
C ASP A 145 7.51 -4.24 13.57
N GLY A 146 8.41 -3.76 12.72
CA GLY A 146 9.87 -3.79 12.93
C GLY A 146 10.52 -5.14 12.65
N SER A 147 9.76 -6.12 12.15
CA SER A 147 10.33 -7.36 11.64
C SER A 147 11.02 -7.16 10.29
N ILE A 148 11.90 -8.09 9.93
CA ILE A 148 12.63 -8.05 8.66
C ILE A 148 12.34 -9.31 7.87
N GLU A 149 11.99 -9.12 6.61
CA GLU A 149 11.92 -10.18 5.63
C GLU A 149 13.12 -10.13 4.68
N ARG A 150 13.93 -11.18 4.71
CA ARG A 150 15.03 -11.36 3.76
C ARG A 150 14.51 -12.10 2.54
N ARG A 151 14.47 -11.41 1.40
CA ARG A 151 14.05 -11.94 0.09
C ARG A 151 15.26 -12.19 -0.79
N LYS A 152 15.55 -13.44 -1.12
CA LYS A 152 16.57 -13.79 -2.13
C LYS A 152 15.87 -14.16 -3.43
N TYR A 153 16.06 -13.31 -4.44
CA TYR A 153 15.65 -13.60 -5.81
C TYR A 153 16.77 -14.35 -6.52
N LEU A 154 16.44 -15.46 -7.17
CA LEU A 154 17.38 -16.33 -7.88
C LEU A 154 16.85 -16.58 -9.29
N TYR A 155 17.63 -16.20 -10.29
CA TYR A 155 17.37 -16.52 -11.70
C TYR A 155 18.32 -17.61 -12.16
N ASP A 156 17.79 -18.72 -12.65
CA ASP A 156 18.57 -19.90 -13.06
C ASP A 156 18.87 -19.94 -14.57
N GLY A 157 18.67 -18.81 -15.28
CA GLY A 157 18.82 -18.73 -16.73
C GLY A 157 17.52 -19.03 -17.48
N LYS A 158 16.47 -19.43 -16.76
CA LYS A 158 15.15 -19.68 -17.33
C LYS A 158 14.02 -19.16 -16.46
N GLU A 159 13.98 -19.56 -15.19
CA GLU A 159 12.93 -19.29 -14.23
C GLU A 159 13.47 -18.41 -13.08
N MET A 160 12.57 -17.65 -12.45
CA MET A 160 12.88 -16.85 -11.28
C MET A 160 12.30 -17.50 -10.03
N TYR A 161 13.05 -17.49 -8.92
CA TYR A 161 12.66 -18.06 -7.64
C TYR A 161 12.84 -17.05 -6.52
N LEU A 162 11.98 -17.14 -5.50
CA LEU A 162 12.05 -16.34 -4.28
C LEU A 162 12.23 -17.25 -3.07
N LEU A 163 13.35 -17.10 -2.36
CA LEU A 163 13.56 -17.61 -1.00
C LEU A 163 13.32 -16.47 -0.01
N ALA A 164 12.21 -16.53 0.74
CA ALA A 164 11.90 -15.56 1.78
C ALA A 164 12.09 -16.16 3.18
N VAL A 165 12.69 -15.39 4.09
CA VAL A 165 12.84 -15.74 5.50
C VAL A 165 12.47 -14.52 6.32
N ARG A 166 11.46 -14.66 7.21
CA ARG A 166 11.03 -13.58 8.10
C ARG A 166 11.61 -13.79 9.50
N ALA A 167 12.33 -12.79 9.99
CA ALA A 167 12.81 -12.69 11.36
C ALA A 167 11.96 -11.67 12.14
N VAL A 168 11.49 -12.05 13.33
CA VAL A 168 10.63 -11.24 14.21
C VAL A 168 11.21 -11.15 15.61
N TRP A 169 10.75 -10.19 16.40
CA TRP A 169 11.05 -10.10 17.84
C TRP A 169 10.09 -10.99 18.63
N ASN A 170 10.60 -11.83 19.52
CA ASN A 170 9.78 -12.58 20.48
C ASN A 170 9.38 -11.70 21.69
N GLU A 171 8.61 -12.27 22.62
CA GLU A 171 8.16 -11.55 23.83
C GLU A 171 9.32 -11.11 24.75
N GLU A 172 10.46 -11.80 24.68
CA GLU A 172 11.68 -11.49 25.45
C GLU A 172 12.55 -10.42 24.76
N GLY A 173 12.18 -9.97 23.55
CA GLY A 173 12.95 -9.03 22.75
C GLY A 173 14.11 -9.67 21.98
N ASP A 174 14.14 -11.00 21.89
CA ASP A 174 15.11 -11.75 21.11
C ASP A 174 14.61 -12.01 19.68
N PRO A 175 15.51 -11.95 18.67
CA PRO A 175 15.15 -12.24 17.29
C PRO A 175 14.96 -13.74 17.07
N VAL A 176 13.84 -14.12 16.44
CA VAL A 176 13.49 -15.50 16.08
C VAL A 176 12.99 -15.58 14.65
N ILE A 177 13.03 -16.78 14.04
CA ILE A 177 12.55 -17.00 12.67
C ILE A 177 11.06 -17.36 12.72
N ALA A 178 10.23 -16.54 12.08
CA ALA A 178 8.78 -16.75 12.02
C ALA A 178 8.40 -17.75 10.94
N TYR A 179 8.93 -17.59 9.72
CA TYR A 179 8.65 -18.52 8.62
C TYR A 179 9.75 -18.48 7.55
N ARG A 180 9.69 -19.48 6.67
CA ARG A 180 10.57 -19.67 5.52
C ARG A 180 9.75 -20.16 4.34
N SER A 181 9.96 -19.60 3.16
CA SER A 181 9.32 -20.05 1.93
C SER A 181 10.31 -20.07 0.78
N TYR A 182 10.13 -21.02 -0.14
CA TYR A 182 10.86 -21.06 -1.40
C TYR A 182 9.87 -21.39 -2.51
N THR A 183 9.75 -20.48 -3.47
CA THR A 183 8.65 -20.47 -4.44
C THR A 183 9.17 -19.98 -5.78
N ARG A 184 8.77 -20.64 -6.88
CA ARG A 184 9.00 -20.19 -8.25
C ARG A 184 8.03 -19.06 -8.58
N MET A 185 8.47 -18.08 -9.36
CA MET A 185 7.60 -17.08 -9.96
C MET A 185 6.95 -17.66 -11.21
N LYS A 186 5.63 -17.51 -11.31
CA LYS A 186 4.85 -17.86 -12.49
C LYS A 186 5.13 -16.89 -13.64
N GLU A 187 5.20 -15.61 -13.32
CA GLU A 187 5.61 -14.55 -14.24
C GLU A 187 6.31 -13.43 -13.50
N TRP A 188 7.16 -12.69 -14.21
CA TRP A 188 7.80 -11.48 -13.70
C TRP A 188 8.14 -10.53 -14.84
N ARG A 189 8.23 -9.24 -14.54
CA ARG A 189 8.69 -8.20 -15.46
C ARG A 189 9.34 -7.07 -14.70
N TYR A 190 10.32 -6.42 -15.32
CA TYR A 190 10.83 -5.13 -14.88
C TYR A 190 10.38 -4.06 -15.88
N THR A 191 9.62 -3.06 -15.43
CA THR A 191 9.03 -2.06 -16.31
C THR A 191 9.98 -0.89 -16.53
N GLU A 192 9.87 -0.20 -17.67
CA GLU A 192 10.67 1.01 -17.96
C GLU A 192 10.47 2.11 -16.91
N LYS A 193 9.30 2.10 -16.25
CA LYS A 193 8.97 3.01 -15.15
C LYS A 193 9.70 2.66 -13.86
N GLY A 194 10.35 1.51 -13.76
CA GLY A 194 11.13 1.11 -12.60
C GLY A 194 10.42 0.18 -11.61
N TRP A 195 9.34 -0.47 -12.02
CA TRP A 195 8.63 -1.45 -11.20
C TRP A 195 9.09 -2.87 -11.49
N PHE A 196 9.42 -3.62 -10.44
CA PHE A 196 9.55 -5.07 -10.51
C PHE A 196 8.23 -5.70 -10.09
N ALA A 197 7.50 -6.26 -11.05
CA ALA A 197 6.21 -6.90 -10.85
C ALA A 197 6.34 -8.41 -11.07
N TYR A 198 5.79 -9.22 -10.18
CA TYR A 198 5.80 -10.68 -10.32
C TYR A 198 4.59 -11.34 -9.69
N GLU A 199 4.25 -12.53 -10.20
CA GLU A 199 3.26 -13.44 -9.62
C GLU A 199 3.98 -14.70 -9.13
N LEU A 200 3.81 -15.07 -7.87
CA LEU A 200 4.32 -16.33 -7.34
C LEU A 200 3.43 -17.50 -7.74
N CYS A 201 4.01 -18.67 -7.97
CA CYS A 201 3.24 -19.91 -7.97
C CYS A 201 2.59 -20.09 -6.59
N VAL A 202 1.28 -20.21 -6.54
CA VAL A 202 0.50 -20.39 -5.30
C VAL A 202 -0.50 -21.54 -5.47
N PRO A 203 -0.97 -22.15 -4.38
CA PRO A 203 -2.05 -23.13 -4.46
C PRO A 203 -3.32 -22.52 -5.07
N GLU A 204 -3.97 -23.24 -5.97
CA GLU A 204 -5.22 -22.82 -6.63
C GLU A 204 -6.41 -23.68 -6.18
N PRO A 205 -7.67 -23.18 -6.25
CA PRO A 205 -8.85 -24.01 -6.05
C PRO A 205 -8.84 -25.23 -7.00
N THR A 206 -9.05 -26.47 -6.55
CA THR A 206 -9.67 -26.91 -5.28
C THR A 206 -8.73 -27.19 -4.10
N GLU A 207 -7.42 -26.96 -4.21
CA GLU A 207 -6.47 -27.24 -3.11
C GLU A 207 -6.68 -26.33 -1.90
N VAL A 208 -7.12 -25.10 -2.17
CA VAL A 208 -7.49 -24.08 -1.21
C VAL A 208 -8.93 -23.64 -1.46
N SER A 209 -9.61 -23.21 -0.40
CA SER A 209 -10.99 -22.71 -0.48
C SER A 209 -11.07 -21.25 -0.95
N GLU A 210 -9.96 -20.54 -0.92
CA GLU A 210 -9.85 -19.11 -1.24
C GLU A 210 -8.77 -18.90 -2.30
N ILE A 211 -8.96 -17.91 -3.16
CA ILE A 211 -7.95 -17.51 -4.14
C ILE A 211 -6.81 -16.85 -3.37
N VAL A 212 -5.59 -17.38 -3.54
CA VAL A 212 -4.37 -16.80 -2.99
C VAL A 212 -3.85 -15.80 -4.00
N ASP A 213 -3.67 -14.54 -3.61
CA ASP A 213 -3.01 -13.54 -4.46
C ASP A 213 -1.49 -13.74 -4.37
N GLY A 214 -0.89 -14.18 -5.49
CA GLY A 214 0.55 -14.31 -5.64
C GLY A 214 1.25 -13.05 -6.16
N SER A 215 0.48 -11.99 -6.44
CA SER A 215 0.98 -10.75 -7.05
C SER A 215 1.82 -9.92 -6.08
N CYS A 216 2.89 -9.31 -6.59
CA CYS A 216 3.70 -8.37 -5.86
C CYS A 216 4.31 -7.33 -6.81
N MET A 217 4.39 -6.08 -6.36
CA MET A 217 5.10 -5.01 -7.04
C MET A 217 6.10 -4.33 -6.09
N ILE A 218 7.31 -4.10 -6.58
CA ILE A 218 8.38 -3.41 -5.85
C ILE A 218 8.90 -2.25 -6.70
N ARG A 219 8.87 -1.05 -6.13
CA ARG A 219 9.48 0.14 -6.73
C ARG A 219 11.00 0.02 -6.61
N VAL A 220 11.67 -0.33 -7.70
CA VAL A 220 13.14 -0.49 -7.70
C VAL A 220 13.79 0.85 -7.99
N LYS A 221 13.51 1.43 -9.15
CA LYS A 221 14.07 2.74 -9.51
C LYS A 221 13.25 3.83 -8.80
N PRO A 222 13.87 4.71 -8.01
CA PRO A 222 13.13 5.72 -7.26
C PRO A 222 12.50 6.76 -8.18
N LEU A 223 11.40 7.33 -7.72
CA LEU A 223 10.84 8.56 -8.28
C LEU A 223 11.70 9.77 -7.90
N ASP A 224 11.54 10.87 -8.65
CA ASP A 224 12.13 12.15 -8.27
C ASP A 224 11.62 12.61 -6.90
N ALA A 225 12.49 13.23 -6.11
CA ALA A 225 12.16 13.64 -4.74
C ALA A 225 10.97 14.61 -4.69
N GLU A 226 10.90 15.56 -5.63
CA GLU A 226 9.77 16.48 -5.78
C GLU A 226 8.45 15.73 -6.07
N CYS A 227 8.51 14.71 -6.94
CA CYS A 227 7.36 13.86 -7.23
C CYS A 227 6.89 13.09 -5.99
N ILE A 228 7.81 12.57 -5.17
CA ILE A 228 7.47 11.90 -3.91
C ILE A 228 6.82 12.88 -2.93
N GLU A 229 7.38 14.07 -2.76
CA GLU A 229 6.82 15.09 -1.86
C GLU A 229 5.41 15.51 -2.28
N LEU A 230 5.20 15.76 -3.57
CA LEU A 230 3.89 16.09 -4.13
C LEU A 230 2.92 14.90 -4.07
N SER A 231 3.41 13.67 -4.24
CA SER A 231 2.58 12.47 -4.09
C SER A 231 2.04 12.35 -2.66
N LYS A 232 2.92 12.45 -1.66
CA LYS A 232 2.57 12.41 -0.23
C LYS A 232 1.62 13.53 0.17
N LYS A 233 1.81 14.74 -0.39
CA LYS A 233 1.06 15.94 0.00
C LYS A 233 -0.29 16.07 -0.71
N CYS A 234 -0.34 15.79 -2.01
CA CYS A 234 -1.47 16.17 -2.86
C CYS A 234 -2.37 15.01 -3.29
N VAL A 235 -1.90 13.76 -3.31
CA VAL A 235 -2.71 12.65 -3.85
C VAL A 235 -2.83 11.46 -2.91
N LEU A 236 -1.78 11.12 -2.15
CA LEU A 236 -1.83 10.03 -1.16
C LEU A 236 -2.99 10.17 -0.16
N PRO A 237 -3.25 11.35 0.44
CA PRO A 237 -4.31 11.48 1.44
C PRO A 237 -5.72 11.32 0.88
N LEU A 238 -5.88 11.44 -0.43
CA LEU A 238 -7.15 11.22 -1.13
C LEU A 238 -7.27 9.76 -1.56
N GLY A 239 -6.24 9.23 -2.21
CA GLY A 239 -6.26 7.92 -2.88
C GLY A 239 -7.42 7.81 -3.88
N TYR A 240 -7.75 6.57 -4.24
CA TYR A 240 -8.89 6.25 -5.12
C TYR A 240 -10.06 5.60 -4.39
N GLN A 241 -9.97 5.49 -3.06
CA GLN A 241 -11.00 4.89 -2.22
C GLN A 241 -11.98 5.94 -1.71
N GLY A 242 -13.28 5.70 -1.89
CA GLY A 242 -14.35 6.36 -1.14
C GLY A 242 -14.58 7.84 -1.44
N ASN A 243 -13.89 8.41 -2.42
CA ASN A 243 -14.14 9.72 -3.03
C ASN A 243 -13.87 9.61 -4.54
N ASN A 244 -14.30 10.59 -5.33
CA ASN A 244 -14.11 10.59 -6.78
C ASN A 244 -13.33 11.79 -7.33
N LEU A 245 -12.57 12.51 -6.48
CA LEU A 245 -11.87 13.73 -6.89
C LEU A 245 -10.80 13.45 -7.95
N LEU A 246 -10.02 12.39 -7.76
CA LEU A 246 -8.98 11.94 -8.70
C LEU A 246 -9.53 11.04 -9.82
N CYS A 247 -10.78 10.59 -9.69
CA CYS A 247 -11.42 9.63 -10.59
C CYS A 247 -12.37 10.30 -11.61
N SER A 248 -12.54 11.63 -11.54
CA SER A 248 -13.52 12.36 -12.33
C SER A 248 -12.84 13.45 -13.15
N ASN A 249 -13.40 13.74 -14.33
CA ASN A 249 -13.04 14.96 -15.07
C ASN A 249 -13.83 16.13 -14.49
N TRP A 250 -13.13 17.15 -14.01
CA TRP A 250 -13.74 18.35 -13.45
C TRP A 250 -12.79 19.55 -13.54
N ASP A 251 -13.35 20.74 -13.55
CA ASP A 251 -12.62 22.00 -13.52
C ASP A 251 -13.43 23.06 -12.77
N ARG A 252 -13.00 24.33 -12.81
CA ARG A 252 -13.69 25.43 -12.13
C ARG A 252 -15.09 25.73 -12.69
N GLU A 253 -15.34 25.37 -13.94
CA GLU A 253 -16.62 25.60 -14.63
C GLU A 253 -17.55 24.40 -14.49
N HIS A 254 -16.99 23.19 -14.33
CA HIS A 254 -17.71 21.92 -14.25
C HIS A 254 -17.41 21.22 -12.92
N LEU A 255 -18.18 21.58 -11.90
CA LEU A 255 -18.04 21.10 -10.53
C LEU A 255 -19.12 20.07 -10.16
N GLU A 256 -20.08 19.81 -11.05
CA GLU A 256 -21.11 18.81 -10.85
C GLU A 256 -20.52 17.39 -10.88
N GLY A 257 -21.16 16.45 -10.17
CA GLY A 257 -20.74 15.04 -10.19
C GLY A 257 -19.65 14.66 -9.18
N LEU A 258 -18.98 15.62 -8.53
CA LEU A 258 -18.09 15.30 -7.40
C LEU A 258 -18.87 14.94 -6.14
N ASP A 259 -18.44 13.91 -5.42
CA ASP A 259 -19.00 13.51 -4.11
C ASP A 259 -18.38 14.34 -2.99
N TYR A 260 -18.84 15.58 -2.85
CA TYR A 260 -18.42 16.49 -1.78
C TYR A 260 -18.60 15.88 -0.39
N ASN A 261 -19.76 15.26 -0.13
CA ASN A 261 -20.05 14.69 1.18
C ASN A 261 -19.08 13.55 1.54
N GLY A 262 -18.73 12.70 0.57
CA GLY A 262 -17.70 11.65 0.74
C GLY A 262 -16.29 12.21 0.87
N LEU A 263 -15.95 13.26 0.12
CA LEU A 263 -14.64 13.89 0.10
C LEU A 263 -14.26 14.58 1.42
N TYR A 264 -15.25 15.07 2.18
CA TYR A 264 -15.02 15.85 3.40
C TYR A 264 -14.05 15.18 4.39
N GLU A 265 -14.19 13.87 4.62
CA GLU A 265 -13.35 13.17 5.62
C GLU A 265 -11.87 13.11 5.24
N TYR A 266 -11.57 13.08 3.93
CA TYR A 266 -10.21 13.07 3.40
C TYR A 266 -9.58 14.46 3.53
N LEU A 267 -10.29 15.51 3.11
CA LEU A 267 -9.84 16.89 3.29
C LEU A 267 -9.70 17.26 4.78
N TYR A 268 -10.55 16.70 5.64
CA TYR A 268 -10.46 16.88 7.08
C TYR A 268 -9.16 16.27 7.61
N GLN A 269 -8.83 15.04 7.19
CA GLN A 269 -7.58 14.40 7.55
C GLN A 269 -6.37 15.19 7.04
N MET A 270 -6.43 15.74 5.82
CA MET A 270 -5.38 16.60 5.29
C MET A 270 -5.18 17.87 6.13
N LYS A 271 -6.26 18.57 6.50
CA LYS A 271 -6.18 19.82 7.27
C LYS A 271 -5.73 19.60 8.71
N TYR A 272 -6.33 18.62 9.39
CA TYR A 272 -6.19 18.46 10.84
C TYR A 272 -5.24 17.33 11.25
N GLN A 273 -4.66 16.61 10.28
CA GLN A 273 -3.74 15.48 10.52
C GLN A 273 -4.35 14.41 11.45
N LYS A 274 -5.67 14.25 11.40
CA LYS A 274 -6.42 13.29 12.21
C LYS A 274 -7.65 12.79 11.46
N ARG A 275 -8.02 11.54 11.69
CA ARG A 275 -9.20 10.93 11.08
C ARG A 275 -10.48 11.67 11.53
N PHE A 276 -11.37 11.95 10.59
CA PHE A 276 -12.70 12.45 10.91
C PHE A 276 -13.54 11.37 11.63
N VAL A 277 -14.17 11.75 12.73
CA VAL A 277 -15.09 10.89 13.50
C VAL A 277 -16.34 11.68 13.78
N MET A 278 -17.47 11.21 13.24
CA MET A 278 -18.78 11.79 13.54
C MET A 278 -19.17 11.52 15.00
N GLU A 279 -19.72 12.53 15.65
CA GLU A 279 -20.21 12.41 17.03
C GLU A 279 -21.39 11.45 17.13
N GLU A 280 -21.49 10.72 18.25
CA GLU A 280 -22.56 9.73 18.45
C GLU A 280 -23.94 10.39 18.42
N GLY A 281 -24.80 9.93 17.50
CA GLY A 281 -26.15 10.46 17.31
C GLY A 281 -26.28 11.62 16.30
N LYS A 282 -25.16 12.11 15.74
CA LYS A 282 -25.17 13.05 14.61
C LYS A 282 -25.08 12.31 13.28
N ASN A 283 -25.77 12.84 12.28
CA ASN A 283 -25.80 12.32 10.90
C ASN A 283 -25.43 13.37 9.85
N GLY A 284 -24.99 14.56 10.31
CA GLY A 284 -24.70 15.70 9.46
C GLY A 284 -23.55 16.53 10.02
N ILE A 285 -22.86 17.21 9.10
CA ILE A 285 -21.76 18.14 9.40
C ILE A 285 -22.35 19.56 9.35
N PRO A 286 -22.12 20.42 10.36
CA PRO A 286 -22.60 21.80 10.33
C PRO A 286 -22.20 22.53 9.04
N ALA A 287 -23.13 23.30 8.46
CA ALA A 287 -22.93 23.95 7.17
C ALA A 287 -21.66 24.80 7.11
N GLU A 288 -21.43 25.62 8.14
CA GLU A 288 -20.26 26.51 8.22
C GLU A 288 -18.95 25.73 8.22
N GLU A 289 -18.86 24.64 9.00
CA GLU A 289 -17.66 23.79 9.06
C GLU A 289 -17.38 23.10 7.72
N PHE A 290 -18.44 22.60 7.08
CA PHE A 290 -18.34 21.94 5.78
C PHE A 290 -17.92 22.91 4.67
N GLU A 291 -18.62 24.04 4.55
CA GLU A 291 -18.40 25.06 3.53
C GLU A 291 -17.01 25.69 3.65
N GLN A 292 -16.56 25.94 4.89
CA GLN A 292 -15.22 26.47 5.15
C GLN A 292 -14.15 25.47 4.70
N LEU A 293 -14.23 24.20 5.12
CA LEU A 293 -13.22 23.21 4.74
C LEU A 293 -13.19 22.99 3.22
N MET A 294 -14.35 22.90 2.59
CA MET A 294 -14.43 22.68 1.14
C MET A 294 -13.83 23.84 0.35
N SER A 295 -14.19 25.08 0.68
CA SER A 295 -13.68 26.26 -0.03
C SER A 295 -12.17 26.50 0.16
N GLU A 296 -11.58 25.97 1.23
CA GLU A 296 -10.12 26.01 1.41
C GLU A 296 -9.36 25.15 0.39
N TYR A 297 -9.94 24.01 -0.04
CA TYR A 297 -9.30 23.04 -0.94
C TYR A 297 -9.87 23.02 -2.36
N LEU A 298 -11.10 23.50 -2.58
CA LEU A 298 -11.79 23.48 -3.87
C LEU A 298 -12.29 24.88 -4.24
N PRO A 299 -12.43 25.21 -5.54
CA PRO A 299 -12.87 26.51 -6.02
C PRO A 299 -14.40 26.62 -5.98
N VAL A 300 -14.99 26.39 -4.79
CA VAL A 300 -16.44 26.34 -4.56
C VAL A 300 -16.90 27.42 -3.59
N THR A 301 -18.13 27.92 -3.78
CA THR A 301 -18.81 28.80 -2.83
C THR A 301 -19.81 28.02 -1.97
N ALA A 302 -20.19 28.58 -0.82
CA ALA A 302 -21.25 28.03 0.02
C ALA A 302 -22.58 27.86 -0.74
N GLU A 303 -22.93 28.83 -1.59
CA GLU A 303 -24.14 28.77 -2.42
C GLU A 303 -24.08 27.60 -3.42
N GLN A 304 -22.94 27.40 -4.08
CA GLN A 304 -22.75 26.25 -4.97
C GLN A 304 -22.87 24.94 -4.20
N LEU A 305 -22.20 24.80 -3.04
CA LEU A 305 -22.22 23.58 -2.23
C LEU A 305 -23.65 23.21 -1.79
N ARG A 306 -24.45 24.18 -1.34
CA ARG A 306 -25.85 23.93 -0.95
C ARG A 306 -26.73 23.42 -2.09
N ASN A 307 -26.34 23.69 -3.35
CA ASN A 307 -27.06 23.25 -4.54
C ASN A 307 -26.55 21.91 -5.10
N ILE A 308 -25.25 21.60 -4.98
CA ILE A 308 -24.63 20.44 -5.64
C ILE A 308 -24.30 19.27 -4.69
N ALA A 309 -24.17 19.54 -3.39
CA ALA A 309 -23.91 18.54 -2.36
C ALA A 309 -25.21 18.16 -1.62
N THR A 310 -25.19 17.06 -0.85
CA THR A 310 -26.39 16.64 -0.10
C THR A 310 -26.54 17.48 1.17
N PHE A 311 -27.37 18.52 1.09
CA PHE A 311 -27.59 19.53 2.13
C PHE A 311 -29.01 19.44 2.74
N ASP A 312 -29.10 19.39 4.06
CA ASP A 312 -30.35 19.48 4.83
C ASP A 312 -30.57 20.93 5.27
N ALA A 313 -31.44 21.64 4.56
CA ALA A 313 -31.73 23.05 4.82
C ALA A 313 -32.45 23.30 6.15
N GLU A 314 -33.20 22.33 6.67
CA GLU A 314 -33.89 22.48 7.97
C GLU A 314 -32.90 22.44 9.12
N LYS A 315 -31.91 21.54 9.04
CA LYS A 315 -30.86 21.39 10.06
C LYS A 315 -29.66 22.29 9.86
N GLN A 316 -29.50 22.87 8.67
CA GLN A 316 -28.27 23.58 8.26
C GLN A 316 -27.04 22.68 8.36
N GLU A 317 -27.15 21.46 7.82
CA GLU A 317 -26.10 20.44 7.87
C GLU A 317 -25.93 19.75 6.51
N TYR A 318 -24.72 19.30 6.20
CA TYR A 318 -24.46 18.40 5.08
C TYR A 318 -24.51 16.95 5.56
N VAL A 319 -25.30 16.12 4.89
CA VAL A 319 -25.46 14.70 5.29
C VAL A 319 -24.12 13.99 5.17
N TRP A 320 -23.77 13.15 6.15
CA TRP A 320 -22.54 12.37 6.08
C TRP A 320 -22.77 10.91 6.46
N ALA A 321 -22.15 10.02 5.70
CA ALA A 321 -22.17 8.59 5.94
C ALA A 321 -20.74 8.04 5.93
N LYS A 322 -20.39 7.33 7.02
CA LYS A 322 -19.13 6.61 7.13
C LYS A 322 -19.02 5.57 6.01
N LEU A 323 -17.83 5.46 5.39
CA LEU A 323 -17.53 4.36 4.47
C LEU A 323 -17.58 3.02 5.21
N GLY A 324 -18.31 2.04 4.67
CA GLY A 324 -18.43 0.72 5.25
C GLY A 324 -19.13 -0.30 4.36
N CYS A 325 -19.29 -1.53 4.84
CA CYS A 325 -19.76 -2.68 4.03
C CYS A 325 -21.16 -2.52 3.42
N GLY A 326 -21.95 -1.56 3.87
CA GLY A 326 -23.30 -1.31 3.34
C GLY A 326 -23.36 -0.25 2.23
N ASN A 327 -22.29 0.52 2.02
CA ASN A 327 -22.26 1.64 1.08
C ASN A 327 -20.96 1.71 0.25
N TYR A 328 -20.12 0.67 0.30
CA TYR A 328 -18.89 0.57 -0.47
C TYR A 328 -18.66 -0.88 -0.91
N ALA A 329 -18.44 -1.05 -2.22
CA ALA A 329 -17.90 -2.26 -2.81
C ALA A 329 -16.38 -2.09 -3.01
N PRO A 330 -15.53 -2.87 -2.31
CA PRO A 330 -14.09 -2.85 -2.54
C PRO A 330 -13.75 -3.20 -3.99
N THR A 331 -12.82 -2.45 -4.57
CA THR A 331 -12.25 -2.73 -5.90
C THR A 331 -10.73 -2.65 -5.80
N HIS A 332 -10.02 -3.41 -6.63
CA HIS A 332 -8.55 -3.32 -6.74
C HIS A 332 -8.10 -1.91 -7.17
N PHE A 333 -8.92 -1.23 -7.98
CA PHE A 333 -8.70 0.17 -8.34
C PHE A 333 -8.70 1.08 -7.11
N GLY A 334 -9.66 0.91 -6.19
CA GLY A 334 -9.75 1.73 -4.98
C GLY A 334 -8.54 1.62 -4.06
N THR A 335 -7.77 0.53 -4.14
CA THR A 335 -6.53 0.33 -3.37
C THR A 335 -5.27 0.74 -4.13
N SER A 336 -5.39 1.32 -5.32
CA SER A 336 -4.23 1.75 -6.09
C SER A 336 -3.51 2.92 -5.41
N LEU A 337 -2.17 2.94 -5.51
CA LEU A 337 -1.31 4.00 -5.00
C LEU A 337 -1.16 5.10 -6.08
N PRO A 338 -1.54 6.37 -5.78
CA PRO A 338 -1.39 7.45 -6.74
C PRO A 338 0.04 8.01 -6.74
N GLU A 339 0.77 7.88 -7.84
CA GLU A 339 2.13 8.41 -7.97
C GLU A 339 2.20 9.59 -8.93
N VAL A 340 2.69 10.73 -8.46
CA VAL A 340 3.10 11.82 -9.35
C VAL A 340 4.37 11.36 -10.08
N ILE A 341 4.34 11.43 -11.41
CA ILE A 341 5.49 11.04 -12.26
C ILE A 341 6.09 12.23 -13.04
N LYS A 342 5.37 13.35 -13.10
CA LYS A 342 5.77 14.55 -13.83
C LYS A 342 5.09 15.77 -13.21
N VAL A 343 5.83 16.88 -13.17
CA VAL A 343 5.37 18.17 -12.65
C VAL A 343 5.60 19.23 -13.73
N GLU A 344 4.58 20.02 -14.02
CA GLU A 344 4.65 21.15 -14.96
C GLU A 344 4.15 22.43 -14.29
N GLU A 345 4.98 23.46 -14.25
CA GLU A 345 4.62 24.77 -13.70
C GLU A 345 4.02 25.70 -14.76
N HIS A 346 2.88 26.30 -14.44
CA HIS A 346 2.19 27.27 -15.27
C HIS A 346 2.67 28.70 -14.98
N GLN A 347 2.44 29.61 -15.94
CA GLN A 347 2.81 31.04 -15.78
C GLN A 347 2.13 31.73 -14.58
N ASP A 348 0.98 31.23 -14.14
CA ASP A 348 0.23 31.77 -13.00
C ASP A 348 0.60 31.13 -11.65
N GLY A 349 1.63 30.27 -11.63
CA GLY A 349 2.12 29.54 -10.45
C GLY A 349 1.29 28.32 -10.06
N ALA A 350 0.32 27.90 -10.88
CA ALA A 350 -0.32 26.59 -10.72
C ALA A 350 0.63 25.48 -11.21
N LEU A 351 0.50 24.28 -10.63
CA LEU A 351 1.21 23.09 -11.08
C LEU A 351 0.21 22.11 -11.68
N THR A 352 0.56 21.51 -12.82
CA THR A 352 -0.08 20.29 -13.32
C THR A 352 0.79 19.10 -12.94
N LEU A 353 0.19 18.17 -12.20
CA LEU A 353 0.80 16.92 -11.78
C LEU A 353 0.26 15.81 -12.69
N THR A 354 1.14 15.13 -13.42
CA THR A 354 0.77 13.87 -14.07
C THR A 354 0.87 12.77 -13.04
N VAL A 355 -0.25 12.09 -12.80
CA VAL A 355 -0.40 11.09 -11.75
C VAL A 355 -0.78 9.75 -12.37
N GLU A 356 -0.14 8.68 -11.93
CA GLU A 356 -0.45 7.30 -12.32
C GLU A 356 -1.05 6.54 -11.14
N ALA A 357 -2.10 5.75 -11.40
CA ALA A 357 -2.67 4.84 -10.41
C ALA A 357 -1.98 3.47 -10.49
N VAL A 358 -1.06 3.21 -9.56
CA VAL A 358 -0.34 1.93 -9.48
C VAL A 358 -1.17 0.92 -8.67
N CYS A 359 -1.49 -0.22 -9.26
CA CYS A 359 -2.24 -1.28 -8.61
C CYS A 359 -1.35 -2.52 -8.44
N ASP A 360 -0.89 -2.74 -7.21
CA ASP A 360 -0.03 -3.85 -6.80
C ASP A 360 -0.79 -5.17 -6.56
N MET A 361 -2.11 -5.10 -6.36
CA MET A 361 -2.97 -6.26 -6.15
C MET A 361 -3.54 -6.82 -7.45
N VAL A 362 -3.54 -8.14 -7.59
CA VAL A 362 -4.20 -8.95 -8.64
C VAL A 362 -3.74 -8.69 -10.09
N ILE A 363 -3.67 -7.43 -10.54
CA ILE A 363 -3.35 -7.05 -11.92
C ILE A 363 -1.89 -6.60 -12.09
N SER A 364 -1.20 -6.27 -11.00
CA SER A 364 0.18 -5.76 -11.00
C SER A 364 0.43 -4.65 -12.05
N ASN A 365 -0.50 -3.70 -12.16
CA ASN A 365 -0.47 -2.68 -13.22
C ASN A 365 0.19 -1.40 -12.70
N ASP A 366 1.25 -0.94 -13.37
CA ASP A 366 1.98 0.27 -12.99
C ASP A 366 1.35 1.59 -13.47
N ALA A 367 0.22 1.54 -14.18
CA ALA A 367 -0.66 2.69 -14.44
C ALA A 367 -2.04 2.22 -14.92
N VAL A 368 -2.95 1.90 -13.99
CA VAL A 368 -4.35 1.58 -14.34
C VAL A 368 -5.02 2.76 -15.03
N ILE A 369 -4.75 3.97 -14.54
CA ILE A 369 -5.08 5.22 -15.22
C ILE A 369 -3.92 6.19 -15.08
N THR A 370 -3.86 7.14 -16.01
CA THR A 370 -3.05 8.35 -15.91
C THR A 370 -3.98 9.55 -15.92
N HIS A 371 -3.77 10.51 -15.03
CA HIS A 371 -4.55 11.76 -14.98
C HIS A 371 -3.67 12.97 -14.72
N GLU A 372 -4.16 14.13 -15.13
CA GLU A 372 -3.55 15.43 -14.90
C GLU A 372 -4.34 16.16 -13.81
N LEU A 373 -3.72 16.33 -12.65
CA LEU A 373 -4.27 17.05 -11.51
C LEU A 373 -3.66 18.45 -11.45
N THR A 374 -4.50 19.49 -11.50
CA THR A 374 -4.03 20.87 -11.36
C THR A 374 -4.18 21.34 -9.93
N VAL A 375 -3.08 21.80 -9.32
CA VAL A 375 -3.05 22.35 -7.95
C VAL A 375 -2.42 23.74 -7.95
N LYS A 376 -2.78 24.57 -6.96
CA LYS A 376 -2.14 25.87 -6.76
C LYS A 376 -1.76 26.07 -5.30
N PHE A 377 -0.47 26.23 -5.06
CA PHE A 377 0.08 26.49 -3.73
C PHE A 377 -0.06 27.97 -3.36
N ARG A 378 -0.28 28.20 -2.06
CA ARG A 378 -0.23 29.51 -1.42
C ARG A 378 1.12 29.69 -0.73
N GLU A 379 1.47 30.92 -0.40
CA GLU A 379 2.75 31.25 0.26
C GLU A 379 2.94 30.55 1.61
N ASP A 380 1.86 30.22 2.32
CA ASP A 380 1.87 29.50 3.59
C ASP A 380 2.05 27.97 3.45
N GLY A 381 2.22 27.48 2.22
CA GLY A 381 2.37 26.07 1.90
C GLY A 381 1.06 25.28 1.81
N SER A 382 -0.09 25.90 2.11
CA SER A 382 -1.41 25.33 1.78
C SER A 382 -1.64 25.34 0.27
N PHE A 383 -2.65 24.61 -0.21
CA PHE A 383 -2.94 24.55 -1.63
C PHE A 383 -4.42 24.31 -1.92
N GLN A 384 -4.81 24.54 -3.16
CA GLN A 384 -6.16 24.31 -3.67
C GLN A 384 -6.08 23.42 -4.91
N TYR A 385 -6.98 22.44 -5.04
CA TYR A 385 -7.18 21.70 -6.28
C TYR A 385 -8.00 22.56 -7.25
N LEU A 386 -7.62 22.59 -8.52
CA LEU A 386 -8.25 23.45 -9.53
C LEU A 386 -8.94 22.69 -10.67
N GLY A 387 -8.61 21.41 -10.83
CA GLY A 387 -9.21 20.53 -11.82
C GLY A 387 -8.48 19.20 -11.89
N ASN A 388 -9.15 18.20 -12.46
CA ASN A 388 -8.60 16.88 -12.73
C ASN A 388 -9.05 16.43 -14.11
N LYS A 389 -8.15 15.79 -14.85
CA LYS A 389 -8.43 15.24 -16.17
C LYS A 389 -7.82 13.86 -16.32
N VAL A 390 -8.67 12.83 -16.36
CA VAL A 390 -8.28 11.48 -16.73
C VAL A 390 -7.90 11.46 -18.21
N LEU A 391 -6.70 10.95 -18.50
CA LEU A 391 -6.15 10.90 -19.85
C LEU A 391 -6.65 9.67 -20.61
N GLU A 392 -6.64 9.80 -21.94
CA GLU A 392 -6.98 8.73 -22.89
C GLU A 392 -8.32 8.06 -22.55
N ASP A 393 -8.37 6.74 -22.68
CA ASP A 393 -9.54 5.91 -22.36
C ASP A 393 -9.53 5.45 -20.89
N GLY A 394 -8.70 6.06 -20.03
CA GLY A 394 -8.56 5.67 -18.62
C GLY A 394 -9.88 5.69 -17.86
N ILE A 395 -10.82 6.57 -18.23
CA ILE A 395 -12.16 6.65 -17.63
C ILE A 395 -12.95 5.34 -17.75
N HIS A 396 -12.68 4.54 -18.79
CA HIS A 396 -13.32 3.23 -19.00
C HIS A 396 -12.72 2.12 -18.13
N GLN A 397 -11.55 2.35 -17.54
CA GLN A 397 -10.89 1.44 -16.60
C GLN A 397 -11.31 1.70 -15.15
N ILE A 398 -11.92 2.85 -14.86
CA ILE A 398 -12.40 3.22 -13.53
C ILE A 398 -13.74 2.49 -13.27
N PRO A 399 -13.85 1.68 -12.19
CA PRO A 399 -15.12 1.11 -11.79
C PRO A 399 -16.16 2.20 -11.51
N GLN A 400 -17.43 1.90 -11.77
CA GLN A 400 -18.51 2.86 -11.53
C GLN A 400 -18.48 3.34 -10.05
N TYR A 401 -18.38 4.65 -9.87
CA TYR A 401 -18.36 5.23 -8.53
C TYR A 401 -19.69 5.01 -7.80
N GLN A 402 -19.60 4.46 -6.59
CA GLN A 402 -20.74 4.26 -5.71
C GLN A 402 -20.85 5.41 -4.71
N TYR A 403 -21.84 6.29 -4.90
CA TYR A 403 -22.15 7.34 -3.94
C TYR A 403 -22.65 6.74 -2.62
N ARG A 404 -22.12 7.24 -1.50
CA ARG A 404 -22.50 6.79 -0.15
C ARG A 404 -23.91 7.23 0.25
N ILE A 405 -24.33 8.36 -0.29
CA ILE A 405 -25.59 9.03 0.00
C ILE A 405 -26.32 9.15 -1.34
N ALA A 406 -27.56 8.68 -1.40
CA ALA A 406 -28.40 8.85 -2.57
C ALA A 406 -28.68 10.34 -2.77
N ARG A 407 -28.45 10.83 -3.99
CA ARG A 407 -28.77 12.20 -4.39
C ARG A 407 -30.25 12.36 -4.69
#